data_AF-A0A0K0DQY7-F1
#
_entry.id   AF-A0A0K0DQY7-F1
#
_cell.length_a   1.000
_cell.length_b   1.000
_cell.length_c   1.000
_cell.angle_alpha   90.00
_cell.angle_beta   90.00
_cell.angle_gamma   90.00
#
_symmetry.space_group_name_H-M   'P 1'
#
loop_
_entity.id
_entity.type
_entity.pdbx_description
1 polymer ?
#
loop_
_entity_poly.entity_id
_entity_poly.type
_entity_poly.pdbx_seq_one_letter_code
_entity_poly.pdbx_strand_id
1 'polypeptide(L)'
;LITADGFCFYHYTYLFSFWFVIFRKTTSRQLLRSCRYIVLVACKLDNSCNWTQSKSDVLVEYDIWLTNGRPGSPAANPLTWQFSFDEQNTLEIYMITLFIYLVLSGIMARGLQLTKRSTPPVRLRFLNLVITMKTAGIALQSLNIFVFAFDGQGLFFARVIGEILRIVSIELLWLLLLLLSRGWGLYPWGAEPSRTCIISWAILAGANIILFLCNFMFVYDILHDVNVFTSWPGFGQLVIRIFLTLWFLVEIRRLITRSERATFVAHIGAGFLVWFIYLPGLGVVTSFISQLWRFKIILGITTFANCIAIACLVHLFWPTSSYRKFFHDELNQHRRMDRAESHDMHDLEMLLFQSDNSDSDSPEVNVDNALRSI
;
A
#
# COMPACT_ATOMS: atom_id res chain seq x y z
N LEU A 1 -22.47 -39.22 20.39
CA LEU A 1 -23.56 -39.54 19.44
C LEU A 1 -23.39 -38.67 18.21
N ILE A 2 -23.39 -39.27 17.01
CA ILE A 2 -23.52 -38.53 15.75
C ILE A 2 -24.99 -38.67 15.38
N THR A 3 -25.76 -37.59 15.52
CA THR A 3 -27.14 -37.52 15.04
C THR A 3 -27.11 -37.02 13.60
N ALA A 4 -27.64 -37.81 12.67
CA ALA A 4 -27.81 -37.44 11.27
C ALA A 4 -29.24 -36.94 11.09
N ASP A 5 -29.42 -35.64 10.92
CA ASP A 5 -30.70 -35.06 10.49
C ASP A 5 -30.60 -34.87 8.97
N GLY A 6 -31.20 -35.80 8.22
CA GLY A 6 -31.28 -35.72 6.76
C GLY A 6 -32.36 -34.72 6.34
N PHE A 7 -32.03 -33.78 5.45
CA PHE A 7 -33.03 -32.97 4.75
C PHE A 7 -33.26 -33.57 3.36
N CYS A 8 -34.51 -33.92 3.05
CA CYS A 8 -34.94 -34.33 1.71
C CYS A 8 -35.15 -33.08 0.83
N PHE A 9 -34.35 -32.94 -0.23
CA PHE A 9 -34.77 -32.18 -1.41
C PHE A 9 -35.35 -33.17 -2.42
N TYR A 10 -36.67 -33.15 -2.58
CA TYR A 10 -37.34 -33.86 -3.67
C TYR A 10 -37.27 -32.98 -4.92
N HIS A 11 -36.42 -33.34 -5.89
CA HIS A 11 -36.59 -32.89 -7.27
C HIS A 11 -37.07 -34.09 -8.10
N TYR A 12 -38.31 -34.01 -8.59
CA TYR A 12 -38.97 -35.06 -9.36
C TYR A 12 -38.35 -35.20 -10.75
N THR A 13 -37.41 -36.11 -10.92
CA THR A 13 -37.20 -36.85 -12.17
C THR A 13 -36.34 -38.09 -11.91
N TYR A 14 -36.99 -39.25 -11.92
CA TYR A 14 -36.53 -40.64 -11.98
C TYR A 14 -35.03 -40.99 -11.70
N LEU A 15 -34.86 -41.82 -10.67
CA LEU A 15 -33.85 -42.88 -10.46
C LEU A 15 -32.52 -42.67 -9.71
N PHE A 16 -32.18 -41.49 -9.18
CA PHE A 16 -31.05 -41.37 -8.23
C PHE A 16 -31.38 -40.40 -7.08
N SER A 17 -31.28 -40.88 -5.84
CA SER A 17 -31.43 -40.06 -4.64
C SER A 17 -30.07 -39.69 -4.09
N PHE A 18 -29.65 -38.43 -4.25
CA PHE A 18 -28.47 -37.88 -3.58
C PHE A 18 -28.84 -37.42 -2.17
N TRP A 19 -28.14 -37.94 -1.17
CA TRP A 19 -28.36 -37.56 0.23
C TRP A 19 -27.36 -36.51 0.68
N PHE A 20 -27.87 -35.38 1.16
CA PHE A 20 -27.09 -34.43 1.95
C PHE A 20 -27.18 -34.82 3.42
N VAL A 21 -26.16 -35.51 3.93
CA VAL A 21 -26.09 -35.84 5.36
C VAL A 21 -25.26 -34.79 6.07
N ILE A 22 -25.92 -33.84 6.74
CA ILE A 22 -25.24 -32.90 7.64
C ILE A 22 -24.94 -33.64 8.95
N PHE A 23 -23.72 -34.13 9.09
CA PHE A 23 -23.30 -34.73 10.36
C PHE A 23 -23.13 -33.66 11.44
N ARG A 24 -23.77 -33.86 12.60
CA ARG A 24 -23.54 -33.05 13.80
C ARG A 24 -22.74 -33.87 14.81
N LYS A 25 -21.44 -33.61 14.94
CA LYS A 25 -20.64 -34.21 16.04
C LYS A 25 -20.79 -33.34 17.29
N THR A 26 -21.56 -33.82 18.27
CA THR A 26 -21.60 -33.22 19.62
C THR A 26 -20.53 -33.89 20.47
N THR A 27 -19.39 -33.22 20.65
CA THR A 27 -18.36 -33.68 21.58
C THR A 27 -18.75 -33.23 22.98
N SER A 28 -18.97 -34.17 23.89
CA SER A 28 -19.31 -33.87 25.29
C SER A 28 -18.07 -33.36 26.02
N ARG A 29 -18.21 -32.15 26.59
CA ARG A 29 -17.27 -31.38 27.44
C ARG A 29 -16.34 -30.42 26.69
N GLN A 30 -16.66 -29.13 26.90
CA GLN A 30 -15.93 -27.90 26.58
C GLN A 30 -15.81 -27.52 25.08
N LEU A 31 -16.46 -26.39 24.74
CA LEU A 31 -16.71 -25.79 23.42
C LEU A 31 -17.59 -26.61 22.46
N LEU A 32 -18.86 -26.20 22.33
CA LEU A 32 -19.76 -26.60 21.24
C LEU A 32 -19.17 -26.16 19.88
N ARG A 33 -18.29 -26.95 19.28
CA ARG A 33 -17.96 -26.87 17.85
C ARG A 33 -18.78 -27.93 17.12
N SER A 34 -19.95 -27.54 16.66
CA SER A 34 -20.79 -28.36 15.79
C SER A 34 -20.24 -28.28 14.36
N CYS A 35 -19.24 -29.09 14.03
CA CYS A 35 -18.77 -29.20 12.65
C CYS A 35 -19.87 -29.86 11.80
N ARG A 36 -20.21 -29.23 10.68
CA ARG A 36 -21.11 -29.75 9.65
C ARG A 36 -20.26 -30.21 8.48
N TYR A 37 -20.48 -31.43 8.02
CA TYR A 37 -19.78 -31.99 6.87
C TYR A 37 -20.80 -32.23 5.76
N ILE A 38 -20.40 -31.97 4.52
CA ILE A 38 -21.13 -32.43 3.33
C ILE A 38 -20.33 -33.59 2.78
N VAL A 39 -20.98 -34.75 2.67
CA VAL A 39 -20.39 -35.96 2.10
C VAL A 39 -21.24 -36.38 0.92
N LEU A 40 -20.63 -36.44 -0.26
CA LEU A 40 -21.25 -37.00 -1.46
C LEU A 40 -20.97 -38.50 -1.48
N VAL A 41 -22.02 -39.32 -1.46
CA VAL A 41 -21.91 -40.78 -1.44
C VAL A 41 -22.68 -41.35 -2.63
N ALA A 42 -22.02 -42.20 -3.42
CA ALA A 42 -22.63 -42.89 -4.56
C ALA A 42 -23.34 -44.17 -4.08
N CYS A 43 -24.59 -44.03 -3.61
CA CYS A 43 -25.42 -45.16 -3.17
C CYS A 43 -26.64 -45.34 -4.08
N LYS A 44 -27.05 -46.60 -4.29
CA LYS A 44 -28.32 -46.97 -4.92
C LYS A 44 -29.15 -47.83 -3.96
N LEU A 45 -30.47 -47.78 -4.11
CA LEU A 45 -31.38 -48.63 -3.35
C LEU A 45 -31.52 -49.99 -4.05
N ASP A 46 -31.36 -51.09 -3.32
CA ASP A 46 -31.59 -52.45 -3.82
C ASP A 46 -33.09 -52.84 -3.76
N ASN A 47 -33.47 -53.94 -4.41
CA ASN A 47 -34.85 -54.46 -4.44
C ASN A 47 -35.40 -54.79 -3.04
N SER A 48 -34.52 -55.00 -2.05
CA SER A 48 -34.88 -55.17 -0.63
C SER A 48 -34.89 -53.87 0.16
N CYS A 49 -34.91 -52.71 -0.52
CA CYS A 49 -34.84 -51.36 0.08
C CYS A 49 -33.56 -51.09 0.91
N ASN A 50 -32.47 -51.82 0.65
CA ASN A 50 -31.19 -51.60 1.32
C ASN A 50 -30.27 -50.72 0.47
N TRP A 51 -29.58 -49.78 1.12
CA TRP A 51 -28.57 -48.94 0.46
C TRP A 51 -27.33 -49.77 0.13
N THR A 52 -26.98 -49.82 -1.15
CA THR A 52 -25.78 -50.51 -1.64
C THR A 52 -24.92 -49.54 -2.44
N GLN A 53 -23.61 -49.80 -2.48
CA GLN A 53 -22.69 -48.97 -3.26
C GLN A 53 -23.06 -49.04 -4.75
N SER A 54 -23.22 -47.87 -5.36
CA SER A 54 -23.43 -47.80 -6.81
C SER A 54 -22.13 -48.13 -7.53
N LYS A 55 -22.15 -49.12 -8.44
CA LYS A 55 -21.01 -49.50 -9.29
C LYS A 55 -21.00 -48.76 -10.64
N SER A 56 -22.02 -47.95 -10.91
CA SER A 56 -22.15 -47.20 -12.16
C SER A 56 -21.60 -45.80 -12.00
N ASP A 57 -20.66 -45.42 -12.86
CA ASP A 57 -20.18 -44.05 -12.97
C ASP A 57 -21.26 -43.19 -13.63
N VAL A 58 -21.92 -42.36 -12.82
CA VAL A 58 -22.90 -41.39 -13.28
C VAL A 58 -22.28 -40.01 -13.15
N LEU A 59 -22.23 -39.27 -14.26
CA LEU A 59 -21.75 -37.90 -14.25
C LEU A 59 -22.86 -37.01 -13.68
N VAL A 60 -22.59 -36.37 -12.54
CA VAL A 60 -23.54 -35.48 -11.86
C VAL A 60 -22.95 -34.08 -11.82
N GLU A 61 -23.65 -33.17 -12.47
CA GLU A 61 -23.40 -31.74 -12.36
C GLU A 61 -24.10 -31.22 -11.10
N TYR A 62 -23.34 -30.65 -10.17
CA TYR A 62 -23.85 -30.10 -8.93
C TYR A 62 -23.30 -28.70 -8.72
N ASP A 63 -24.13 -27.81 -8.17
CA ASP A 63 -23.72 -26.49 -7.69
C ASP A 63 -24.11 -26.36 -6.23
N ILE A 64 -23.11 -26.18 -5.36
CA ILE A 64 -23.29 -26.09 -3.91
C ILE A 64 -22.84 -24.71 -3.46
N TRP A 65 -23.80 -23.87 -3.09
CA TRP A 65 -23.53 -22.53 -2.57
C TRP A 65 -23.62 -22.50 -1.04
N LEU A 66 -22.47 -22.35 -0.39
CA LEU A 66 -22.35 -22.25 1.06
C LEU A 66 -22.18 -20.79 1.47
N THR A 67 -23.11 -20.29 2.28
CA THR A 67 -23.06 -18.91 2.80
C THR A 67 -23.15 -18.89 4.32
N ASN A 68 -22.55 -17.86 4.92
CA ASN A 68 -22.64 -17.61 6.36
C ASN A 68 -23.96 -16.90 6.69
N GLY A 69 -24.77 -17.51 7.56
CA GLY A 69 -26.04 -16.97 8.02
C GLY A 69 -27.25 -17.66 7.38
N ARG A 70 -28.44 -17.09 7.58
CA ARG A 70 -29.69 -17.56 6.97
C ARG A 70 -30.11 -16.55 5.89
N PRO A 71 -29.99 -16.88 4.59
CA PRO A 71 -30.44 -15.99 3.52
C PRO A 71 -31.91 -15.63 3.73
N GLY A 72 -32.25 -14.35 3.60
CA GLY A 72 -33.62 -13.84 3.79
C GLY A 72 -34.04 -13.53 5.23
N SER A 73 -33.16 -13.71 6.23
CA SER A 73 -33.40 -13.19 7.58
C SER A 73 -33.17 -11.67 7.61
N PRO A 74 -34.06 -10.87 8.20
CA PRO A 74 -33.87 -9.41 8.33
C PRO A 74 -32.67 -9.03 9.21
N ALA A 75 -32.14 -9.96 10.01
CA ALA A 75 -30.96 -9.76 10.84
C ALA A 75 -29.63 -10.09 10.13
N ALA A 76 -29.67 -10.59 8.89
CA ALA A 76 -28.48 -11.05 8.17
C ALA A 76 -28.03 -10.00 7.13
N ASN A 77 -26.84 -9.43 7.31
CA ASN A 77 -26.28 -8.44 6.39
C ASN A 77 -25.82 -9.12 5.09
N PRO A 78 -26.36 -8.75 3.91
CA PRO A 78 -26.03 -9.41 2.65
C PRO A 78 -24.54 -9.31 2.30
N LEU A 79 -23.89 -8.21 2.68
CA LEU A 79 -22.45 -7.97 2.46
C LEU A 79 -21.51 -8.87 3.27
N THR A 80 -22.05 -9.74 4.15
CA THR A 80 -21.26 -10.63 5.01
C THR A 80 -21.41 -12.11 4.68
N TRP A 81 -22.33 -12.47 3.78
CA TRP A 81 -22.72 -13.86 3.53
C TRP A 81 -21.62 -14.70 2.86
N GLN A 82 -20.87 -14.08 1.95
CA GLN A 82 -19.81 -14.77 1.21
C GLN A 82 -18.48 -14.87 1.97
N PHE A 83 -18.30 -14.06 3.01
CA PHE A 83 -17.06 -14.03 3.78
C PHE A 83 -17.07 -15.12 4.84
N SER A 84 -15.97 -15.86 4.92
CA SER A 84 -15.68 -16.74 6.07
C SER A 84 -15.60 -15.92 7.37
N PHE A 85 -15.75 -16.57 8.52
CA PHE A 85 -15.72 -15.88 9.82
C PHE A 85 -14.42 -15.07 10.03
N ASP A 86 -13.30 -15.60 9.58
CA ASP A 86 -11.98 -14.98 9.61
C ASP A 86 -11.80 -13.85 8.59
N GLU A 87 -12.60 -13.79 7.53
CA GLU A 87 -12.61 -12.71 6.54
C GLU A 87 -13.69 -11.64 6.78
N GLN A 88 -14.64 -11.85 7.70
CA GLN A 88 -15.64 -10.83 8.02
C GLN A 88 -14.99 -9.50 8.45
N ASN A 89 -15.59 -8.37 8.07
CA ASN A 89 -15.11 -6.99 8.26
C ASN A 89 -13.87 -6.62 7.42
N THR A 90 -13.37 -7.51 6.58
CA THR A 90 -12.28 -7.19 5.65
C THR A 90 -12.67 -6.07 4.70
N LEU A 91 -13.90 -6.09 4.18
CA LEU A 91 -14.45 -5.00 3.35
C LEU A 91 -14.36 -3.64 4.06
N GLU A 92 -14.77 -3.56 5.33
CA GLU A 92 -14.72 -2.33 6.11
C GLU A 92 -13.28 -1.82 6.26
N ILE A 93 -12.33 -2.71 6.58
CA ILE A 93 -10.90 -2.37 6.70
C ILE A 93 -10.38 -1.79 5.39
N TYR A 94 -10.70 -2.41 4.24
CA TYR A 94 -10.27 -1.93 2.93
C TYR A 94 -10.92 -0.60 2.54
N MET A 95 -12.20 -0.39 2.86
CA MET A 95 -12.90 0.87 2.58
C MET A 95 -12.38 2.03 3.43
N ILE A 96 -12.16 1.81 4.73
CA ILE A 96 -11.54 2.81 5.61
C ILE A 96 -10.12 3.12 5.12
N THR A 97 -9.34 2.09 4.78
CA THR A 97 -7.99 2.25 4.27
C THR A 97 -7.99 3.05 2.96
N LEU A 98 -8.90 2.73 2.03
CA LEU A 98 -9.07 3.47 0.77
C LEU A 98 -9.39 4.94 1.02
N PHE A 99 -10.33 5.24 1.92
CA PHE A 99 -10.68 6.60 2.27
C PHE A 99 -9.46 7.39 2.79
N ILE A 100 -8.69 6.82 3.72
CA ILE A 100 -7.50 7.47 4.27
C ILE A 100 -6.46 7.75 3.17
N TYR A 101 -6.21 6.78 2.27
CA TYR A 101 -5.26 6.98 1.18
C TYR A 101 -5.74 7.96 0.12
N LEU A 102 -7.05 8.05 -0.15
CA LEU A 102 -7.63 9.09 -1.01
C LEU A 102 -7.41 10.49 -0.41
N VAL A 103 -7.61 10.64 0.91
CA VAL A 103 -7.33 11.90 1.62
C VAL A 103 -5.84 12.24 1.54
N LEU A 104 -4.94 11.29 1.83
CA LEU A 104 -3.49 11.50 1.73
C LEU A 104 -3.05 11.86 0.30
N SER A 105 -3.61 11.19 -0.71
CA SER A 105 -3.36 11.48 -2.12
C SER A 105 -3.83 12.89 -2.49
N GLY A 106 -5.02 13.30 -2.03
CA GLY A 106 -5.54 14.65 -2.23
C GLY A 106 -4.68 15.72 -1.56
N ILE A 107 -4.26 15.49 -0.31
CA ILE A 107 -3.33 16.36 0.43
C ILE A 107 -2.03 16.51 -0.39
N MET A 108 -1.44 15.41 -0.84
CA MET A 108 -0.19 15.41 -1.60
C MET A 108 -0.31 16.13 -2.95
N ALA A 109 -1.41 15.90 -3.67
CA ALA A 109 -1.71 16.59 -4.93
C ALA A 109 -1.83 18.11 -4.72
N ARG A 110 -2.49 18.53 -3.63
CA ARG A 110 -2.53 19.95 -3.23
C ARG A 110 -1.16 20.49 -2.88
N GLY A 111 -0.33 19.74 -2.14
CA GLY A 111 1.06 20.12 -1.86
C GLY A 111 1.88 20.34 -3.15
N LEU A 112 1.66 19.50 -4.16
CA LEU A 112 2.30 19.66 -5.46
C LEU A 112 1.83 20.93 -6.19
N GLN A 113 0.53 21.24 -6.14
CA GLN A 113 -0.04 22.47 -6.72
C GLN A 113 0.42 23.75 -6.00
N LEU A 114 0.53 23.70 -4.67
CA LEU A 114 1.01 24.83 -3.85
C LEU A 114 2.47 25.17 -4.10
N THR A 115 3.23 24.19 -4.59
CA THR A 115 4.59 24.42 -5.07
C THR A 115 4.49 25.20 -6.38
N LYS A 116 4.44 26.54 -6.33
CA LYS A 116 4.43 27.49 -7.47
C LYS A 116 5.67 27.42 -8.38
N ARG A 117 6.38 26.29 -8.39
CA ARG A 117 7.60 26.05 -9.15
C ARG A 117 7.22 25.35 -10.45
N SER A 118 7.85 25.76 -11.56
CA SER A 118 7.72 25.09 -12.86
C SER A 118 8.12 23.59 -12.79
N THR A 119 8.97 23.23 -11.82
CA THR A 119 9.38 21.85 -11.53
C THR A 119 9.40 21.54 -10.03
N PRO A 120 8.38 20.85 -9.48
CA PRO A 120 8.40 20.44 -8.08
C PRO A 120 9.58 19.51 -7.74
N PRO A 121 10.05 19.50 -6.47
CA PRO A 121 11.18 18.69 -6.04
C PRO A 121 10.98 17.21 -6.38
N VAL A 122 12.05 16.55 -6.84
CA VAL A 122 12.01 15.14 -7.28
C VAL A 122 11.54 14.21 -6.17
N ARG A 123 11.95 14.46 -4.91
CA ARG A 123 11.47 13.72 -3.72
C ARG A 123 9.96 13.76 -3.52
N LEU A 124 9.35 14.92 -3.77
CA LEU A 124 7.91 15.14 -3.61
C LEU A 124 7.14 14.40 -4.70
N ARG A 125 7.62 14.50 -5.95
CA ARG A 125 7.07 13.72 -7.09
C ARG A 125 7.17 12.21 -6.84
N PHE A 126 8.30 11.75 -6.30
CA PHE A 126 8.52 10.35 -5.99
C PHE A 126 7.57 9.86 -4.89
N LEU A 127 7.40 10.61 -3.79
CA LEU A 127 6.41 10.26 -2.76
C LEU A 127 4.97 10.28 -3.32
N ASN A 128 4.63 11.23 -4.20
CA ASN A 128 3.31 11.28 -4.83
C ASN A 128 3.05 10.06 -5.72
N LEU A 129 4.07 9.57 -6.44
CA LEU A 129 4.00 8.33 -7.20
C LEU A 129 3.73 7.13 -6.28
N VAL A 130 4.45 7.03 -5.16
CA VAL A 130 4.25 5.97 -4.15
C VAL A 130 2.81 5.96 -3.64
N ILE A 131 2.29 7.12 -3.24
CA ILE A 131 0.93 7.26 -2.70
C ILE A 131 -0.12 6.94 -3.77
N THR A 132 0.07 7.44 -5.00
CA THR A 132 -0.86 7.16 -6.12
C THR A 132 -0.91 5.66 -6.43
N MET A 133 0.25 5.00 -6.56
CA MET A 133 0.31 3.56 -6.80
C MET A 133 -0.32 2.76 -5.65
N LYS A 134 -0.08 3.18 -4.40
CA LYS A 134 -0.67 2.56 -3.22
C LYS A 134 -2.20 2.69 -3.22
N THR A 135 -2.70 3.88 -3.52
CA THR A 135 -4.13 4.20 -3.57
C THR A 135 -4.82 3.42 -4.70
N ALA A 136 -4.21 3.37 -5.88
CA ALA A 136 -4.72 2.59 -7.02
C ALA A 136 -4.77 1.09 -6.69
N GLY A 137 -3.72 0.55 -6.06
CA GLY A 137 -3.70 -0.86 -5.64
C GLY A 137 -4.80 -1.19 -4.61
N ILE A 138 -4.99 -0.31 -3.62
CA ILE A 138 -6.05 -0.47 -2.60
C ILE A 138 -7.43 -0.32 -3.23
N ALA A 139 -7.64 0.61 -4.17
CA ALA A 139 -8.91 0.79 -4.84
C ALA A 139 -9.32 -0.46 -5.64
N LEU A 140 -8.38 -1.07 -6.37
CA LEU A 140 -8.63 -2.33 -7.08
C LEU A 140 -8.92 -3.49 -6.12
N GLN A 141 -8.22 -3.55 -4.99
CA GLN A 141 -8.47 -4.59 -3.99
C GLN A 141 -9.83 -4.41 -3.30
N SER A 142 -10.21 -3.17 -2.98
CA SER A 142 -11.54 -2.83 -2.46
C SER A 142 -12.63 -3.20 -3.46
N LEU A 143 -12.42 -2.96 -4.77
CA LEU A 143 -13.33 -3.37 -5.83
C LEU A 143 -13.49 -4.90 -5.87
N ASN A 144 -12.40 -5.65 -5.84
CA ASN A 144 -12.44 -7.12 -5.82
C ASN A 144 -13.25 -7.64 -4.61
N ILE A 145 -13.02 -7.09 -3.43
CA ILE A 145 -13.67 -7.53 -2.19
C ILE A 145 -15.14 -7.11 -2.16
N PHE A 146 -15.46 -5.93 -2.71
CA PHE A 146 -16.83 -5.48 -2.86
C PHE A 146 -17.62 -6.41 -3.79
N VAL A 147 -17.07 -6.78 -4.95
CA VAL A 147 -17.71 -7.73 -5.87
C VAL A 147 -17.84 -9.11 -5.23
N PHE A 148 -16.79 -9.57 -4.54
CA PHE A 148 -16.79 -10.83 -3.77
C PHE A 148 -17.92 -10.88 -2.74
N ALA A 149 -18.30 -9.76 -2.13
CA ALA A 149 -19.40 -9.71 -1.18
C ALA A 149 -20.76 -10.08 -1.80
N PHE A 150 -20.92 -9.89 -3.12
CA PHE A 150 -22.15 -10.21 -3.84
C PHE A 150 -22.11 -11.60 -4.50
N ASP A 151 -21.01 -11.96 -5.16
CA ASP A 151 -20.92 -13.17 -5.99
C ASP A 151 -20.12 -14.33 -5.36
N GLY A 152 -19.36 -14.07 -4.29
CA GLY A 152 -18.48 -15.04 -3.66
C GLY A 152 -17.24 -15.43 -4.47
N GLN A 153 -17.00 -14.81 -5.64
CA GLN A 153 -15.86 -15.08 -6.51
C GLN A 153 -14.90 -13.89 -6.58
N GLY A 154 -15.44 -12.67 -6.69
CA GLY A 154 -14.68 -11.44 -6.84
C GLY A 154 -14.01 -11.29 -8.21
N LEU A 155 -13.37 -10.14 -8.43
CA LEU A 155 -12.68 -9.85 -9.69
C LEU A 155 -11.20 -10.28 -9.65
N PHE A 156 -10.88 -11.38 -10.33
CA PHE A 156 -9.52 -11.92 -10.39
C PHE A 156 -8.47 -10.88 -10.83
N PHE A 157 -8.70 -10.17 -11.94
CA PHE A 157 -7.75 -9.17 -12.44
C PHE A 157 -7.56 -8.01 -11.47
N ALA A 158 -8.63 -7.53 -10.84
CA ALA A 158 -8.56 -6.46 -9.86
C ALA A 158 -7.77 -6.89 -8.61
N ARG A 159 -7.92 -8.16 -8.19
CA ARG A 159 -7.14 -8.77 -7.10
C ARG A 159 -5.64 -8.80 -7.42
N VAL A 160 -5.27 -9.34 -8.57
CA VAL A 160 -3.86 -9.52 -8.96
C VAL A 160 -3.17 -8.18 -9.17
N ILE A 161 -3.76 -7.31 -10.00
CA ILE A 161 -3.17 -6.00 -10.30
C ILE A 161 -3.14 -5.13 -9.04
N GLY A 162 -4.21 -5.19 -8.23
CA GLY A 162 -4.30 -4.47 -6.96
C GLY A 162 -3.17 -4.84 -6.01
N GLU A 163 -2.91 -6.14 -5.84
CA GLU A 163 -1.85 -6.63 -4.97
C GLU A 163 -0.44 -6.30 -5.51
N ILE A 164 -0.22 -6.43 -6.82
CA ILE A 164 1.05 -6.04 -7.44
C ILE A 164 1.34 -4.55 -7.20
N LEU A 165 0.38 -3.67 -7.46
CA LEU A 165 0.53 -2.22 -7.20
C LEU A 165 0.79 -1.92 -5.72
N ARG A 166 0.16 -2.67 -4.81
CA ARG A 166 0.35 -2.53 -3.37
C ARG A 166 1.74 -2.97 -2.91
N ILE A 167 2.34 -3.96 -3.56
CA ILE A 167 3.71 -4.42 -3.30
C ILE A 167 4.72 -3.45 -3.90
N VAL A 168 4.56 -3.10 -5.19
CA VAL A 168 5.43 -2.14 -5.88
C VAL A 168 5.50 -0.80 -5.14
N SER A 169 4.37 -0.30 -4.63
CA SER A 169 4.36 0.93 -3.82
C SER A 169 5.15 0.81 -2.52
N ILE A 170 5.12 -0.35 -1.85
CA ILE A 170 5.94 -0.59 -0.64
C ILE A 170 7.42 -0.68 -1.02
N GLU A 171 7.78 -1.33 -2.12
CA GLU A 171 9.17 -1.41 -2.58
C GLU A 171 9.71 -0.02 -2.96
N LEU A 172 8.92 0.81 -3.63
CA LEU A 172 9.30 2.19 -3.92
C LEU A 172 9.44 3.01 -2.63
N LEU A 173 8.60 2.78 -1.63
CA LEU A 173 8.78 3.40 -0.31
C LEU A 173 10.11 3.00 0.35
N TRP A 174 10.52 1.74 0.23
CA TRP A 174 11.84 1.28 0.66
C TRP A 174 12.97 2.03 -0.06
N LEU A 175 12.86 2.17 -1.39
CA LEU A 175 13.86 2.93 -2.16
C LEU A 175 13.95 4.37 -1.66
N LEU A 176 12.82 5.04 -1.45
CA LEU A 176 12.78 6.41 -0.96
C LEU A 176 13.48 6.55 0.39
N LEU A 177 13.22 5.64 1.33
CA LEU A 177 13.83 5.65 2.66
C LEU A 177 15.34 5.37 2.59
N LEU A 178 15.78 4.42 1.75
CA LEU A 178 17.20 4.15 1.52
C LEU A 178 17.91 5.37 0.92
N LEU A 179 17.35 5.99 -0.11
CA LEU A 179 17.91 7.21 -0.69
C LEU A 179 17.99 8.33 0.35
N LEU A 180 16.92 8.55 1.13
CA LEU A 180 16.92 9.55 2.21
C LEU A 180 18.01 9.25 3.26
N SER A 181 18.21 7.98 3.63
CA SER A 181 19.24 7.55 4.58
C SER A 181 20.68 7.80 4.08
N ARG A 182 20.90 7.86 2.76
CA ARG A 182 22.19 8.26 2.16
C ARG A 182 22.36 9.78 2.06
N GLY A 183 21.34 10.55 2.43
CA GLY A 183 21.34 12.01 2.36
C GLY A 183 20.70 12.56 1.08
N TRP A 184 19.94 11.75 0.33
CA TRP A 184 19.30 12.20 -0.91
C TRP A 184 18.35 13.39 -0.66
N GLY A 185 18.60 14.50 -1.35
CA GLY A 185 17.84 15.75 -1.20
C GLY A 185 18.11 16.55 0.09
N LEU A 186 18.87 16.00 1.06
CA LEU A 186 19.24 16.68 2.31
C LEU A 186 20.52 17.53 2.15
N TYR A 187 21.44 17.11 1.29
CA TYR A 187 22.77 17.72 1.17
C TYR A 187 23.26 17.85 -0.28
N PRO A 188 24.23 18.74 -0.59
CA PRO A 188 24.73 18.95 -1.96
C PRO A 188 25.36 17.69 -2.59
N TRP A 189 26.24 17.00 -1.87
CA TRP A 189 26.81 15.69 -2.26
C TRP A 189 25.81 14.52 -2.35
N GLY A 190 24.57 14.74 -1.92
CA GLY A 190 23.45 13.80 -2.04
C GLY A 190 22.36 14.32 -2.97
N ALA A 191 22.65 15.31 -3.82
CA ALA A 191 21.66 15.82 -4.76
C ALA A 191 21.27 14.75 -5.79
N GLU A 192 22.23 13.92 -6.21
CA GLU A 192 21.99 12.81 -7.11
C GLU A 192 21.77 11.49 -6.37
N PRO A 193 20.79 10.68 -6.80
CA PRO A 193 20.58 9.37 -6.21
C PRO A 193 21.72 8.42 -6.59
N SER A 194 22.25 7.69 -5.61
CA SER A 194 23.34 6.73 -5.84
C SER A 194 22.88 5.60 -6.76
N ARG A 195 23.49 5.49 -7.95
CA ARG A 195 23.19 4.44 -8.94
C ARG A 195 23.37 3.04 -8.35
N THR A 196 24.45 2.82 -7.60
CA THR A 196 24.70 1.55 -6.92
C THR A 196 23.59 1.20 -5.94
N CYS A 197 23.10 2.17 -5.17
CA CYS A 197 21.98 1.96 -4.25
C CYS A 197 20.70 1.55 -4.99
N ILE A 198 20.38 2.22 -6.11
CA ILE A 198 19.20 1.90 -6.93
C ILE A 198 19.33 0.49 -7.52
N ILE A 199 20.48 0.13 -8.08
CA ILE A 199 20.69 -1.19 -8.70
C ILE A 199 20.58 -2.30 -7.65
N SER A 200 21.26 -2.15 -6.50
CA SER A 200 21.19 -3.14 -5.42
C SER A 200 19.78 -3.26 -4.83
N TRP A 201 19.06 -2.13 -4.67
CA TRP A 201 17.64 -2.18 -4.29
C TRP A 201 16.80 -2.89 -5.35
N ALA A 202 17.00 -2.60 -6.65
CA ALA A 202 16.21 -3.19 -7.74
C ALA A 202 16.36 -4.72 -7.79
N ILE A 203 17.56 -5.24 -7.48
CA ILE A 203 17.79 -6.69 -7.35
C ILE A 203 16.97 -7.27 -6.19
N LEU A 204 17.01 -6.63 -5.01
CA LEU A 204 16.25 -7.09 -3.84
C LEU A 204 14.73 -6.97 -4.01
N ALA A 205 14.26 -5.89 -4.61
CA ALA A 205 12.86 -5.66 -4.94
C ALA A 205 12.38 -6.67 -6.00
N GLY A 206 13.19 -6.92 -7.04
CA GLY A 206 12.93 -7.96 -8.03
C GLY A 206 12.82 -9.34 -7.41
N ALA A 207 13.75 -9.71 -6.51
CA ALA A 207 13.69 -10.96 -5.76
C ALA A 207 12.41 -11.05 -4.90
N ASN A 208 12.00 -9.95 -4.24
CA ASN A 208 10.78 -9.92 -3.45
C ASN A 208 9.51 -10.12 -4.30
N ILE A 209 9.46 -9.48 -5.48
CA ILE A 209 8.34 -9.64 -6.43
C ILE A 209 8.32 -11.07 -6.99
N ILE A 210 9.46 -11.67 -7.32
CA ILE A 210 9.54 -13.06 -7.77
C ILE A 210 9.04 -14.00 -6.68
N LEU A 211 9.48 -13.84 -5.43
CA LEU A 211 8.98 -14.63 -4.30
C LEU A 211 7.46 -14.46 -4.10
N PHE A 212 6.94 -13.25 -4.30
CA PHE A 212 5.51 -12.99 -4.28
C PHE A 212 4.78 -13.77 -5.39
N LEU A 213 5.26 -13.71 -6.63
CA LEU A 213 4.67 -14.45 -7.75
C LEU A 213 4.75 -15.96 -7.52
N CYS A 214 5.86 -16.47 -6.98
CA CYS A 214 5.99 -17.87 -6.60
C CYS A 214 4.96 -18.24 -5.51
N ASN A 215 4.79 -17.41 -4.48
CA ASN A 215 3.78 -17.64 -3.46
C ASN A 215 2.37 -17.67 -4.07
N PHE A 216 2.08 -16.73 -4.98
CA PHE A 216 0.80 -16.63 -5.66
C PHE A 216 0.52 -17.84 -6.57
N MET A 217 1.52 -18.37 -7.27
CA MET A 217 1.33 -19.49 -8.19
C MET A 217 1.32 -20.86 -7.51
N PHE A 218 2.17 -21.08 -6.49
CA PHE A 218 2.40 -22.42 -5.91
C PHE A 218 1.61 -22.70 -4.63
N VAL A 219 1.24 -21.68 -3.87
CA VAL A 219 0.58 -21.85 -2.55
C VAL A 219 -0.91 -21.53 -2.62
N TYR A 220 -1.37 -20.88 -3.68
CA TYR A 220 -2.75 -20.42 -3.81
C TYR A 220 -3.74 -21.51 -4.26
N ASP A 221 -3.26 -22.69 -4.63
CA ASP A 221 -4.13 -23.82 -4.96
C ASP A 221 -4.14 -24.83 -3.81
N ILE A 222 -5.35 -25.19 -3.35
CA ILE A 222 -5.67 -26.07 -2.22
C ILE A 222 -5.76 -25.34 -0.85
N LEU A 223 -6.96 -24.80 -0.57
CA LEU A 223 -7.48 -24.53 0.78
C LEU A 223 -6.66 -23.55 1.67
N HIS A 224 -6.90 -22.25 1.48
CA HIS A 224 -7.18 -21.32 2.59
C HIS A 224 -6.24 -21.34 3.83
N ASP A 225 -4.95 -20.99 3.70
CA ASP A 225 -4.14 -20.40 4.81
C ASP A 225 -2.81 -19.77 4.31
N VAL A 226 -2.86 -18.73 3.47
CA VAL A 226 -1.64 -18.00 3.06
C VAL A 226 -1.28 -16.98 4.14
N ASN A 227 -0.68 -17.46 5.22
CA ASN A 227 0.07 -16.62 6.11
C ASN A 227 1.49 -16.46 5.55
N VAL A 228 1.97 -15.21 5.39
CA VAL A 228 3.39 -14.88 5.07
C VAL A 228 4.37 -15.60 6.00
N PHE A 229 3.89 -16.04 7.16
CA PHE A 229 4.63 -16.69 8.22
C PHE A 229 4.58 -18.23 8.19
N THR A 230 3.85 -18.84 7.26
CA THR A 230 3.75 -20.31 7.15
C THR A 230 4.32 -20.83 5.84
N SER A 231 4.32 -20.03 4.77
CA SER A 231 4.85 -20.44 3.47
C SER A 231 6.36 -20.17 3.33
N TRP A 232 7.07 -21.09 2.66
CA TRP A 232 8.50 -20.93 2.38
C TRP A 232 8.83 -19.66 1.57
N PRO A 233 8.01 -19.19 0.60
CA PRO A 233 8.30 -17.93 -0.09
C PRO A 233 8.11 -16.73 0.85
N GLY A 234 7.11 -16.78 1.75
CA GLY A 234 6.87 -15.73 2.73
C GLY A 234 8.04 -15.53 3.69
N PHE A 235 8.68 -16.60 4.15
CA PHE A 235 9.94 -16.51 4.90
C PHE A 235 11.05 -15.82 4.12
N GLY A 236 11.18 -16.12 2.82
CA GLY A 236 12.12 -15.42 1.94
C GLY A 236 11.89 -13.91 1.90
N GLN A 237 10.63 -13.48 1.81
CA GLN A 237 10.27 -12.05 1.83
C GLN A 237 10.64 -11.38 3.16
N LEU A 238 10.47 -12.08 4.29
CA LEU A 238 10.88 -11.59 5.61
C LEU A 238 12.40 -11.44 5.72
N VAL A 239 13.16 -12.41 5.22
CA VAL A 239 14.63 -12.35 5.20
C VAL A 239 15.14 -11.17 4.37
N ILE A 240 14.57 -10.94 3.18
CA ILE A 240 14.90 -9.77 2.35
C ILE A 240 14.64 -8.47 3.12
N ARG A 241 13.50 -8.37 3.83
CA ARG A 241 13.19 -7.19 4.66
C ARG A 241 14.17 -6.98 5.81
N ILE A 242 14.65 -8.05 6.45
CA ILE A 242 15.69 -7.96 7.49
C ILE A 242 16.99 -7.40 6.88
N PHE A 243 17.41 -7.90 5.71
CA PHE A 243 18.58 -7.37 5.01
C PHE A 243 18.43 -5.89 4.64
N LEU A 244 17.28 -5.48 4.10
CA LEU A 244 16.99 -4.07 3.79
C LEU A 244 17.01 -3.20 5.05
N THR A 245 16.50 -3.71 6.18
CA THR A 245 16.51 -3.01 7.47
C THR A 245 17.92 -2.79 7.99
N LEU A 246 18.76 -3.84 7.96
CA LEU A 246 20.17 -3.76 8.36
C LEU A 246 20.94 -2.78 7.47
N TRP A 247 20.68 -2.82 6.16
CA TRP A 247 21.28 -1.89 5.22
C TRP A 247 20.88 -0.44 5.52
N PHE A 248 19.59 -0.16 5.72
CA PHE A 248 19.12 1.15 6.13
C PHE A 248 19.79 1.64 7.42
N LEU A 249 19.93 0.76 8.43
CA LEU A 249 20.56 1.09 9.71
C LEU A 249 22.03 1.49 9.54
N VAL A 250 22.78 0.77 8.69
CA VAL A 250 24.17 1.10 8.38
C VAL A 250 24.28 2.46 7.68
N GLU A 251 23.42 2.72 6.69
CA GLU A 251 23.46 3.98 5.95
C GLU A 251 23.07 5.18 6.81
N ILE A 252 22.02 5.05 7.64
CA ILE A 252 21.62 6.15 8.51
C ILE A 252 22.66 6.44 9.60
N ARG A 253 23.33 5.41 10.14
CA ARG A 253 24.43 5.58 11.09
C ARG A 253 25.62 6.32 10.45
N ARG A 254 25.97 5.98 9.22
CA ARG A 254 27.00 6.71 8.44
C ARG A 254 26.59 8.16 8.22
N LEU A 255 25.32 8.41 7.89
CA LEU A 255 24.81 9.76 7.68
C LEU A 255 24.86 10.61 8.96
N ILE A 256 24.44 10.06 10.11
CA ILE A 256 24.47 10.74 11.41
C ILE A 256 25.90 11.14 11.77
N THR A 257 26.87 10.24 11.61
CA THR A 257 28.28 10.49 11.95
C THR A 257 28.90 11.62 11.13
N ARG A 258 28.40 11.81 9.90
CA ARG A 258 28.92 12.75 8.91
C ARG A 258 28.18 14.09 8.90
N SER A 259 27.08 14.20 9.65
CA SER A 259 26.12 15.29 9.54
C SER A 259 26.17 16.22 10.75
N GLU A 260 26.25 17.52 10.49
CA GLU A 260 26.03 18.56 11.52
C GLU A 260 24.58 18.59 12.04
N ARG A 261 23.65 18.01 11.28
CA ARG A 261 22.21 17.88 11.60
C ARG A 261 21.87 16.47 12.10
N ALA A 262 22.84 15.82 12.75
CA ALA A 262 22.75 14.46 13.28
C ALA A 262 21.47 14.20 14.08
N THR A 263 21.06 15.15 14.93
CA THR A 263 19.86 15.01 15.78
C THR A 263 18.59 14.85 14.95
N PHE A 264 18.38 15.68 13.92
CA PHE A 264 17.20 15.58 13.05
C PHE A 264 17.16 14.26 12.28
N VAL A 265 18.30 13.86 11.71
CA VAL A 265 18.44 12.60 10.98
C VAL A 265 18.20 11.40 11.90
N ALA A 266 18.70 11.46 13.14
CA ALA A 266 18.50 10.40 14.14
C ALA A 266 17.03 10.23 14.54
N HIS A 267 16.28 11.32 14.72
CA HIS A 267 14.85 11.25 15.04
C HIS A 267 14.04 10.64 13.89
N ILE A 268 14.32 11.05 12.65
CA ILE A 268 13.69 10.45 11.46
C ILE A 268 14.05 8.96 11.36
N GLY A 269 15.33 8.64 11.53
CA GLY A 269 15.82 7.27 11.49
C GLY A 269 15.16 6.37 12.53
N ALA A 270 15.07 6.84 13.77
CA ALA A 270 14.41 6.12 14.86
C ALA A 270 12.92 5.88 14.56
N GLY A 271 12.20 6.88 14.05
CA GLY A 271 10.79 6.75 13.67
C GLY A 271 10.57 5.68 12.60
N PHE A 272 11.35 5.71 11.51
CA PHE A 272 11.22 4.71 10.43
C PHE A 272 11.79 3.34 10.82
N LEU A 273 12.71 3.26 11.78
CA LEU A 273 13.20 1.99 12.31
C LEU A 273 12.10 1.17 12.99
N VAL A 274 11.14 1.83 13.64
CA VAL A 274 9.93 1.16 14.16
C VAL A 274 9.11 0.56 13.01
N TRP A 275 8.96 1.28 11.89
CA TRP A 275 8.29 0.77 10.70
C TRP A 275 9.05 -0.39 10.00
N PHE A 276 10.36 -0.53 10.23
CA PHE A 276 11.09 -1.68 9.69
C PHE A 276 10.93 -2.94 10.55
N ILE A 277 10.98 -2.77 11.88
CA ILE A 277 10.98 -3.90 12.83
C ILE A 277 9.57 -4.44 13.11
N TYR A 278 8.50 -3.67 12.86
CA TYR A 278 7.15 -4.12 13.20
C TYR A 278 6.75 -5.40 12.46
N LEU A 279 7.17 -5.63 11.21
CA LEU A 279 6.70 -6.80 10.45
C LEU A 279 7.30 -8.12 10.98
N PRO A 280 8.62 -8.24 11.22
CA PRO A 280 9.18 -9.38 11.95
C PRO A 280 8.55 -9.56 13.34
N GLY A 281 8.37 -8.46 14.10
CA GLY A 281 7.74 -8.50 15.42
C GLY A 281 6.29 -9.00 15.37
N LEU A 282 5.53 -8.57 14.35
CA LEU A 282 4.15 -9.01 14.10
C LEU A 282 4.08 -10.51 13.80
N GLY A 283 5.08 -11.08 13.13
CA GLY A 283 5.17 -12.53 12.93
C GLY A 283 5.23 -13.30 14.24
N VAL A 284 6.05 -12.84 15.18
CA VAL A 284 6.17 -13.46 16.51
C VAL A 284 4.85 -13.33 17.28
N VAL A 285 4.28 -12.12 17.34
CA VAL A 285 3.01 -11.87 18.05
C VAL A 285 1.86 -12.70 17.48
N THR A 286 1.73 -12.75 16.15
CA THR A 286 0.65 -13.49 15.49
C THR A 286 0.78 -15.01 15.59
N SER A 287 1.95 -15.52 15.98
CA SER A 287 2.16 -16.95 16.24
C SER A 287 1.46 -17.41 17.52
N PHE A 288 1.12 -16.48 18.43
CA PHE A 288 0.35 -16.76 19.65
C PHE A 288 -1.16 -16.54 19.47
N ILE A 289 -1.60 -16.03 18.32
CA ILE A 289 -2.98 -15.65 18.07
C ILE A 289 -3.70 -16.78 17.30
N SER A 290 -4.96 -17.06 17.67
CA SER A 290 -5.79 -18.03 16.96
C SER A 290 -5.98 -17.67 15.48
N GLN A 291 -6.03 -18.66 14.59
CA GLN A 291 -6.22 -18.48 13.15
C GLN A 291 -7.40 -17.56 12.79
N LEU A 292 -8.52 -17.64 13.53
CA LEU A 292 -9.74 -16.86 13.28
C LEU A 292 -9.54 -15.33 13.33
N TRP A 293 -8.57 -14.86 14.11
CA TRP A 293 -8.28 -13.43 14.29
C TRP A 293 -7.00 -13.00 13.59
N ARG A 294 -6.14 -13.96 13.28
CA ARG A 294 -4.80 -13.73 12.74
C ARG A 294 -4.84 -12.91 11.45
N PHE A 295 -5.71 -13.27 10.51
CA PHE A 295 -5.84 -12.58 9.23
C PHE A 295 -6.19 -11.09 9.40
N LYS A 296 -7.26 -10.80 10.16
CA LYS A 296 -7.74 -9.43 10.41
C LYS A 296 -6.71 -8.58 11.13
N ILE A 297 -6.02 -9.15 12.12
CA ILE A 297 -4.98 -8.47 12.90
C ILE A 297 -3.77 -8.14 12.01
N ILE A 298 -3.31 -9.11 11.20
CA ILE A 298 -2.19 -8.87 10.27
C ILE A 298 -2.56 -7.78 9.27
N LEU A 299 -3.75 -7.87 8.67
CA LEU A 299 -4.22 -6.89 7.69
C LEU A 299 -4.30 -5.50 8.33
N GLY A 300 -5.00 -5.37 9.46
CA GLY A 300 -5.22 -4.10 10.14
C GLY A 300 -3.92 -3.44 10.63
N ILE A 301 -3.03 -4.20 11.28
CA ILE A 301 -1.75 -3.65 11.76
C ILE A 301 -0.86 -3.26 10.58
N THR A 302 -0.82 -4.07 9.52
CA THR A 302 0.02 -3.79 8.34
C THR A 302 -0.49 -2.56 7.59
N THR A 303 -1.80 -2.39 7.41
CA THR A 303 -2.35 -1.19 6.76
C THR A 303 -2.11 0.05 7.60
N PHE A 304 -2.32 -0.04 8.92
CA PHE A 304 -2.11 1.06 9.86
C PHE A 304 -0.64 1.52 9.90
N ALA A 305 0.30 0.60 10.08
CA ALA A 305 1.73 0.91 10.12
C ALA A 305 2.22 1.56 8.81
N ASN A 306 1.79 1.04 7.66
CA ASN A 306 2.09 1.63 6.35
C ASN A 306 1.49 3.02 6.18
N CYS A 307 0.28 3.24 6.70
CA CYS A 307 -0.36 4.55 6.66
C CYS A 307 0.41 5.57 7.48
N ILE A 308 0.83 5.22 8.71
CA ILE A 308 1.65 6.09 9.56
C ILE A 308 2.96 6.47 8.87
N ALA A 309 3.69 5.48 8.33
CA ALA A 309 4.97 5.75 7.67
C ALA A 309 4.82 6.73 6.50
N ILE A 310 3.78 6.55 5.68
CA ILE A 310 3.48 7.44 4.56
C ILE A 310 3.03 8.82 5.06
N ALA A 311 2.16 8.89 6.06
CA ALA A 311 1.71 10.16 6.65
C ALA A 311 2.88 10.96 7.25
N CYS A 312 3.81 10.29 7.94
CA CYS A 312 5.04 10.91 8.42
C CYS A 312 5.88 11.50 7.28
N LEU A 313 6.02 10.79 6.16
CA LEU A 313 6.72 11.33 4.98
C LEU A 313 5.99 12.49 4.32
N VAL A 314 4.66 12.42 4.23
CA VAL A 314 3.83 13.54 3.70
C VAL A 314 4.04 14.79 4.55
N HIS A 315 4.00 14.65 5.88
CA HIS A 315 4.26 15.75 6.80
C HIS A 315 5.70 16.29 6.70
N LEU A 316 6.68 15.39 6.54
CA LEU A 316 8.09 15.73 6.42
C LEU A 316 8.38 16.50 5.12
N PHE A 317 7.78 16.10 4.00
CA PHE A 317 7.98 16.71 2.68
C PHE A 317 6.97 17.82 2.37
N TRP A 318 6.09 18.17 3.31
CA TRP A 318 5.08 19.18 3.08
C TRP A 318 5.70 20.55 2.76
N PRO A 319 5.26 21.25 1.68
CA PRO A 319 5.91 22.47 1.19
C PRO A 319 5.98 23.63 2.20
N THR A 320 5.07 23.67 3.17
CA THR A 320 5.04 24.71 4.22
C THR A 320 5.56 24.23 5.58
N SER A 321 6.13 23.02 5.64
CA SER A 321 6.64 22.44 6.89
C SER A 321 7.87 23.17 7.41
N SER A 322 8.02 23.27 8.73
CA SER A 322 9.24 23.80 9.37
C SER A 322 10.49 23.01 9.00
N TYR A 323 10.34 21.73 8.63
CA TYR A 323 11.43 20.84 8.23
C TYR A 323 12.03 21.17 6.86
N ARG A 324 11.37 22.03 6.09
CA ARG A 324 11.81 22.49 4.76
C ARG A 324 13.22 23.04 4.75
N LYS A 325 13.61 23.75 5.82
CA LYS A 325 14.95 24.35 6.00
C LYS A 325 16.08 23.30 6.02
N PHE A 326 15.75 22.04 6.29
CA PHE A 326 16.72 20.96 6.31
C PHE A 326 17.03 20.39 4.91
N PHE A 327 16.28 20.76 3.87
CA PHE A 327 16.48 20.26 2.52
C PHE A 327 17.26 21.22 1.62
N HIS A 328 18.24 20.68 0.90
CA HIS A 328 19.22 21.47 0.14
C HIS A 328 18.64 22.20 -1.08
N ASP A 329 17.76 21.54 -1.84
CA ASP A 329 17.16 22.10 -3.06
C ASP A 329 16.38 23.41 -2.83
N GLU A 330 15.88 23.60 -1.62
CA GLU A 330 15.10 24.77 -1.25
C GLU A 330 15.97 25.89 -0.68
N LEU A 331 17.05 25.52 0.01
CA LEU A 331 18.03 26.48 0.54
C LEU A 331 18.77 27.22 -0.58
N ASN A 332 19.15 26.50 -1.63
CA ASN A 332 19.79 27.11 -2.80
C ASN A 332 18.83 27.97 -3.62
N GLN A 333 17.54 27.63 -3.63
CA GLN A 333 16.56 28.42 -4.37
C GLN A 333 16.21 29.72 -3.64
N HIS A 334 16.03 29.69 -2.31
CA HIS A 334 15.84 30.92 -1.54
C HIS A 334 17.03 31.86 -1.76
N ARG A 335 18.26 31.34 -1.64
CA ARG A 335 19.48 32.11 -1.92
C ARG A 335 19.61 32.60 -3.37
N ARG A 336 18.94 31.96 -4.35
CA ARG A 336 18.91 32.45 -5.74
C ARG A 336 17.84 33.52 -5.94
N MET A 337 16.67 33.38 -5.32
CA MET A 337 15.62 34.40 -5.37
C MET A 337 16.07 35.67 -4.66
N ASP A 338 16.67 35.56 -3.46
CA ASP A 338 17.19 36.72 -2.72
C ASP A 338 18.29 37.44 -3.53
N ARG A 339 19.11 36.70 -4.29
CA ARG A 339 20.12 37.30 -5.18
C ARG A 339 19.53 37.96 -6.41
N ALA A 340 18.53 37.34 -7.04
CA ALA A 340 17.85 37.93 -8.19
C ALA A 340 17.13 39.21 -7.77
N GLU A 341 16.39 39.18 -6.67
CA GLU A 341 15.72 40.36 -6.11
C GLU A 341 16.71 41.46 -5.72
N SER A 342 17.87 41.10 -5.14
CA SER A 342 18.92 42.09 -4.85
C SER A 342 19.54 42.71 -6.11
N HIS A 343 19.65 41.94 -7.19
CA HIS A 343 20.22 42.43 -8.46
C HIS A 343 19.21 43.34 -9.18
N ASP A 344 17.94 42.92 -9.25
CA ASP A 344 16.87 43.71 -9.84
C ASP A 344 16.67 45.04 -9.09
N MET A 345 16.81 45.04 -7.76
CA MET A 345 16.77 46.26 -6.95
C MET A 345 17.98 47.17 -7.17
N HIS A 346 19.18 46.59 -7.33
CA HIS A 346 20.39 47.35 -7.62
C HIS A 346 20.36 47.97 -9.02
N ASP A 347 19.85 47.25 -10.02
CA ASP A 347 19.66 47.75 -11.38
C ASP A 347 18.62 48.89 -11.40
N LEU A 348 17.55 48.78 -10.61
CA LEU A 348 16.57 49.86 -10.45
C LEU A 348 17.17 51.11 -9.78
N GLU A 349 17.98 50.94 -8.74
CA GLU A 349 18.70 52.06 -8.11
C GLU A 349 19.66 52.74 -9.11
N MET A 350 20.40 51.96 -9.91
CA MET A 350 21.31 52.49 -10.92
C MET A 350 20.57 53.32 -11.98
N LEU A 351 19.39 52.89 -12.40
CA LEU A 351 18.56 53.62 -13.36
C LEU A 351 18.03 54.95 -12.78
N LEU A 352 17.69 55.00 -11.49
CA LEU A 352 17.26 56.24 -10.82
C LEU A 352 18.40 57.26 -10.68
N PHE A 353 19.62 56.81 -10.35
CA PHE A 353 20.78 57.72 -10.29
C PHE A 353 21.23 58.21 -11.67
N GLN A 354 21.00 57.45 -12.73
CA GLN A 354 21.32 57.87 -14.09
C GLN A 354 20.33 58.90 -14.64
N SER A 355 19.06 58.87 -14.22
CA SER A 355 18.09 59.92 -14.56
C SER A 355 18.34 61.24 -13.83
N ASP A 356 18.81 61.20 -12.57
CA ASP A 356 19.07 62.42 -11.79
C ASP A 356 20.30 63.20 -12.30
N ASN A 357 21.26 62.52 -12.95
CA ASN A 357 22.45 63.15 -13.53
C ASN A 357 22.27 63.62 -14.99
N SER A 358 21.16 63.30 -15.66
CA SER A 358 20.92 63.75 -17.05
C SER A 358 20.23 65.10 -17.17
N ASP A 359 19.73 65.66 -16.06
CA ASP A 359 19.02 66.95 -16.05
C ASP A 359 19.93 68.17 -15.75
N SER A 360 21.25 67.99 -15.64
CA SER A 360 22.17 69.07 -15.25
C SER A 360 23.01 69.70 -16.37
N ASP A 361 22.89 69.32 -17.65
CA ASP A 361 23.61 69.98 -18.74
C ASP A 361 22.67 70.49 -19.84
N SER A 362 22.15 71.70 -19.63
CA SER A 362 21.58 72.52 -20.72
C SER A 362 22.69 73.42 -21.29
N PRO A 363 23.13 73.27 -22.55
CA PRO A 363 24.00 74.27 -23.15
C PRO A 363 23.17 75.47 -23.63
N GLU A 364 23.54 76.67 -23.19
CA GLU A 364 23.04 77.94 -23.73
C GLU A 364 23.26 77.99 -25.25
N VAL A 365 22.16 78.04 -26.01
CA VAL A 365 22.18 78.25 -27.46
C VAL A 365 22.42 79.74 -27.72
N ASN A 366 23.63 80.06 -28.18
CA ASN A 366 23.99 81.40 -28.62
C ASN A 366 23.35 81.68 -29.99
N VAL A 367 22.31 82.53 -29.99
CA VAL A 367 21.59 82.96 -31.19
C VAL A 367 22.35 84.13 -31.82
N ASP A 368 23.32 83.83 -32.68
CA ASP A 368 23.81 84.75 -33.72
C ASP A 368 24.73 83.98 -34.69
N ASN A 369 24.46 84.09 -36.00
CA ASN A 369 25.22 83.52 -37.15
C ASN A 369 24.67 82.29 -37.89
N ALA A 370 23.38 82.28 -38.24
CA ALA A 370 22.92 81.47 -39.37
C ALA A 370 21.91 82.22 -40.27
N LEU A 371 22.30 83.42 -40.70
CA LEU A 371 21.64 84.16 -41.78
C LEU A 371 22.71 84.60 -42.78
N ARG A 372 23.38 83.62 -43.39
CA ARG A 372 24.28 83.80 -44.55
C ARG A 372 24.55 82.46 -45.26
N SER A 373 23.53 81.96 -45.97
CA SER A 373 23.68 81.28 -47.26
C SER A 373 22.29 81.03 -47.84
N ILE A 374 21.85 81.95 -48.68
CA ILE A 374 20.84 81.72 -49.71
C ILE A 374 21.49 80.87 -50.81
#